data_AF-A0A963RF03-F1
#
_entry.id   AF-A0A963RF03-F1
#
_cell.length_a   1.000
_cell.length_b   1.000
_cell.length_c   1.000
_cell.angle_alpha   90.00
_cell.angle_beta   90.00
_cell.angle_gamma   90.00
#
_symmetry.space_group_name_H-M   'P 1'
#
loop_
_entity.id
_entity.type
_entity.pdbx_description
1 polymer ?
#
loop_
_entity_poly.entity_id
_entity_poly.type
_entity_poly.pdbx_seq_one_letter_code
_entity_poly.pdbx_strand_id
1 'polypeptide(L)'
;GDAAMSPYEITHPGGSVEHVNDEAGAVWLQRVRHTYPATIWLNPTPERQWEYSSSTKLIQELMEGAMYPLTLEGLDDAMRELTRKKG
;
A
#
# COMPACT_ATOMS: atom_id res chain seq x y z
N GLY A 1 1.34 5.97 3.28
CA GLY A 1 1.85 7.09 2.45
C GLY A 1 0.82 7.43 1.39
N ASP A 2 1.03 8.45 0.56
CA ASP A 2 0.09 8.85 -0.49
C ASP A 2 -0.06 7.82 -1.64
N ALA A 3 0.83 6.83 -1.69
CA ALA A 3 0.90 5.81 -2.73
C ALA A 3 1.02 6.42 -4.14
N ALA A 4 1.54 7.64 -4.23
CA ALA A 4 1.76 8.35 -5.48
C ALA A 4 3.26 8.36 -5.78
N MET A 5 3.66 7.56 -6.77
CA MET A 5 5.04 7.41 -7.22
C MET A 5 5.10 6.91 -8.66
N SER A 6 6.30 6.84 -9.24
CA SER A 6 6.47 6.15 -10.51
C SER A 6 6.10 4.67 -10.36
N PRO A 7 5.28 4.07 -11.24
CA PRO A 7 4.99 2.65 -11.19
C PRO A 7 6.25 1.76 -11.23
N TYR A 8 7.35 2.27 -11.81
CA TYR A 8 8.64 1.58 -11.85
C TYR A 8 9.25 1.36 -10.47
N GLU A 9 9.05 2.28 -9.52
CA GLU A 9 9.51 2.14 -8.12
C GLU A 9 8.89 0.90 -7.45
N ILE A 10 7.68 0.51 -7.88
CA ILE A 10 6.96 -0.65 -7.34
C ILE A 10 7.30 -1.92 -8.12
N THR A 11 7.42 -1.82 -9.44
CA THR A 11 7.38 -2.99 -10.34
C THR A 11 8.75 -3.51 -10.77
N HIS A 12 9.82 -2.72 -10.65
CA HIS A 12 11.14 -3.08 -11.19
C HIS A 12 12.26 -3.08 -10.13
N PRO A 13 13.20 -4.04 -10.21
CA PRO A 13 14.52 -3.89 -9.59
C PRO A 13 15.21 -2.62 -10.08
N GLY A 14 15.94 -1.94 -9.21
CA GLY A 14 16.60 -0.66 -9.47
C GLY A 14 15.62 0.50 -9.66
N GLY A 15 14.31 0.30 -9.44
CA GLY A 15 13.29 1.32 -9.61
C GLY A 15 13.28 2.40 -8.53
N SER A 16 13.96 2.19 -7.40
CA SER A 16 14.02 3.18 -6.31
C SER A 16 14.76 4.44 -6.74
N VAL A 17 14.21 5.61 -6.35
CA VAL A 17 14.75 6.93 -6.69
C VAL A 17 16.02 7.25 -5.91
N GLU A 18 16.19 6.66 -4.72
CA GLU A 18 17.31 6.98 -3.83
C GLU A 18 18.48 5.99 -3.95
N HIS A 19 18.20 4.71 -4.22
CA HIS A 19 19.20 3.64 -4.21
C HIS A 19 18.86 2.53 -5.21
N VAL A 20 19.87 1.81 -5.72
CA VAL A 20 19.64 0.61 -6.53
C VAL A 20 19.19 -0.53 -5.63
N ASN A 21 17.98 -1.03 -5.84
CA ASN A 21 17.38 -2.17 -5.14
C ASN A 21 17.44 -3.43 -6.02
N ASP A 22 17.95 -4.55 -5.51
CA ASP A 22 18.03 -5.80 -6.27
C ASP A 22 16.66 -6.44 -6.55
N GLU A 23 15.63 -6.05 -5.81
CA GLU A 23 14.28 -6.61 -5.89
C GLU A 23 13.24 -5.50 -5.96
N ALA A 24 12.18 -5.71 -6.76
CA ALA A 24 11.10 -4.74 -6.93
C ALA A 24 10.38 -4.39 -5.61
N GLY A 25 9.88 -3.16 -5.47
CA GLY A 25 9.15 -2.72 -4.28
C GLY A 25 7.94 -3.60 -3.94
N ALA A 26 7.25 -4.13 -4.95
CA ALA A 26 6.14 -5.07 -4.78
C ALA A 26 6.54 -6.34 -4.00
N VAL A 27 7.76 -6.85 -4.21
CA VAL A 27 8.27 -8.03 -3.49
C VAL A 27 8.38 -7.74 -1.99
N TRP A 28 8.87 -6.55 -1.65
CA TRP A 28 8.97 -6.13 -0.25
C TRP A 28 7.60 -5.91 0.39
N LEU A 29 6.66 -5.28 -0.31
CA LEU A 29 5.28 -5.12 0.17
C LEU A 29 4.61 -6.47 0.43
N GLN A 30 4.77 -7.43 -0.48
CA GLN A 30 4.27 -8.79 -0.30
C GLN A 30 4.91 -9.47 0.92
N ARG A 31 6.22 -9.32 1.13
CA ARG A 31 6.91 -9.86 2.31
C ARG A 31 6.40 -9.27 3.61
N VAL A 32 6.21 -7.95 3.67
CA VAL A 32 5.65 -7.28 4.86
C VAL A 32 4.28 -7.84 5.16
N ARG A 33 3.40 -7.94 4.15
CA ARG A 33 2.05 -8.46 4.33
C ARG A 33 2.02 -9.93 4.75
N HIS A 34 2.93 -10.74 4.21
CA HIS A 34 3.08 -12.14 4.61
C HIS A 34 3.59 -12.30 6.05
N THR A 35 4.58 -11.48 6.44
CA THR A 35 5.18 -11.51 7.78
C THR A 35 4.22 -10.96 8.84
N TYR A 36 3.45 -9.94 8.48
CA TYR A 36 2.48 -9.27 9.33
C TYR A 36 1.09 -9.29 8.66
N PRO A 37 0.30 -10.36 8.85
CA PRO A 37 -1.02 -10.47 8.22
C PRO A 37 -1.95 -9.29 8.56
N ALA A 38 -1.84 -8.77 9.79
CA ALA A 38 -2.46 -7.53 10.21
C ALA A 38 -1.66 -6.31 9.74
N THR A 39 -1.64 -6.08 8.42
CA THR A 39 -1.07 -4.88 7.80
C THR A 39 -2.14 -4.12 7.02
N ILE A 40 -2.15 -2.80 7.17
CA ILE A 40 -2.98 -1.87 6.41
C ILE A 40 -2.11 -0.76 5.82
N TRP A 41 -2.63 -0.04 4.82
CA TRP A 41 -2.01 1.16 4.28
C TRP A 41 -2.92 2.38 4.49
N LEU A 42 -2.40 3.43 5.15
CA LEU A 42 -3.11 4.70 5.26
C LEU A 42 -2.69 5.64 4.12
N ASN A 43 -3.68 6.11 3.36
CA ASN A 43 -3.49 7.01 2.24
C ASN A 43 -4.12 8.40 2.52
N PRO A 44 -3.33 9.49 2.62
CA PRO A 44 -3.84 10.85 2.79
C PRO A 44 -4.55 11.44 1.57
N THR A 45 -4.34 10.88 0.38
CA THR A 45 -5.04 11.29 -0.83
C THR A 45 -6.53 10.94 -0.72
N PRO A 46 -7.47 11.85 -1.04
CA PRO A 46 -8.89 11.54 -1.02
C PRO A 46 -9.21 10.31 -1.87
N GLU A 47 -10.00 9.38 -1.33
CA GLU A 47 -10.28 8.08 -1.97
C GLU A 47 -10.82 8.19 -3.40
N ARG A 48 -11.66 9.21 -3.66
CA ARG A 48 -12.18 9.52 -5.00
C ARG A 48 -11.09 9.77 -6.05
N GLN A 49 -9.86 10.04 -5.62
CA GLN A 49 -8.73 10.32 -6.50
C GLN A 49 -7.83 9.10 -6.72
N TRP A 50 -7.99 8.01 -5.95
CA TRP A 50 -7.14 6.82 -6.09
C TRP A 50 -7.22 6.22 -7.49
N GLU A 51 -8.38 6.36 -8.14
CA GLU A 51 -8.61 5.88 -9.50
C GLU A 51 -7.78 6.59 -10.58
N TYR A 52 -7.17 7.74 -10.27
CA TYR A 52 -6.39 8.52 -11.23
C TYR A 52 -4.89 8.23 -11.19
N SER A 53 -4.41 7.48 -10.20
CA SER A 53 -2.99 7.17 -10.03
C SER A 53 -2.75 5.67 -10.23
N SER A 54 -1.99 5.32 -11.26
CA SER A 54 -1.64 3.91 -11.55
C SER A 54 -0.89 3.24 -10.41
N SER A 55 0.05 3.95 -9.76
CA SER A 55 0.77 3.43 -8.59
C SER A 55 -0.15 3.27 -7.39
N THR A 56 -1.13 4.17 -7.20
CA THR A 56 -2.10 4.04 -6.10
C THR A 56 -2.98 2.81 -6.28
N LYS A 57 -3.41 2.50 -7.51
CA LYS A 57 -4.12 1.24 -7.82
C LYS A 57 -3.26 0.01 -7.54
N LEU A 58 -2.00 0.03 -7.98
CA LEU A 58 -1.07 -1.07 -7.73
C LEU A 58 -0.87 -1.30 -6.22
N ILE A 59 -0.70 -0.24 -5.43
CA ILE A 59 -0.61 -0.35 -3.97
C ILE A 59 -1.92 -0.91 -3.40
N GLN A 60 -3.09 -0.43 -3.85
CA GLN A 60 -4.37 -0.95 -3.38
C GLN A 60 -4.54 -2.46 -3.65
N GLU A 61 -4.11 -2.93 -4.83
CA GLU A 61 -4.10 -4.34 -5.21
C GLU A 61 -3.11 -5.15 -4.37
N LEU A 62 -1.88 -4.67 -4.20
CA LEU A 62 -0.85 -5.31 -3.36
C LEU A 62 -1.26 -5.39 -1.89
N MET A 63 -2.05 -4.41 -1.43
CA MET A 63 -2.66 -4.39 -0.11
C MET A 63 -3.95 -5.22 -0.04
N GLU A 64 -4.37 -5.87 -1.12
CA GLU A 64 -5.63 -6.63 -1.26
C GLU A 64 -6.84 -5.88 -0.70
N GLY A 65 -6.94 -4.59 -1.02
CA GLY A 65 -8.01 -3.73 -0.55
C GLY A 65 -7.87 -3.22 0.90
N ALA A 66 -6.84 -3.64 1.65
CA ALA A 66 -6.53 -3.13 3.00
C ALA A 66 -5.81 -1.77 2.95
N MET A 67 -6.36 -0.84 2.19
CA MET A 67 -5.92 0.55 2.07
C MET A 67 -7.07 1.47 2.46
N TYR A 68 -6.83 2.38 3.40
CA TYR A 68 -7.86 3.20 4.02
C TYR A 68 -7.50 4.69 3.91
N PRO A 69 -8.50 5.58 3.74
CA PRO A 69 -8.26 7.02 3.69
C PRO A 69 -7.83 7.55 5.07
N LEU A 70 -7.00 8.59 5.09
CA LEU A 70 -6.60 9.27 6.33
C LEU A 70 -7.70 10.24 6.82
N THR A 71 -8.84 9.68 7.18
CA THR A 71 -9.99 10.35 7.82
C THR A 71 -10.31 9.67 9.15
N LEU A 72 -11.13 10.28 10.00
CA LEU A 72 -11.56 9.62 11.26
C LEU A 72 -12.26 8.28 10.98
N GLU A 73 -13.18 8.26 10.02
CA GLU A 73 -13.88 7.04 9.59
C GLU A 73 -12.92 6.00 9.01
N GLY A 74 -11.98 6.41 8.16
CA GLY A 74 -10.99 5.50 7.59
C GLY A 74 -10.03 4.93 8.64
N LEU A 75 -9.69 5.69 9.68
CA LEU A 75 -8.91 5.20 10.82
C LEU A 75 -9.71 4.17 11.64
N ASP A 76 -10.99 4.43 11.90
CA ASP A 76 -11.85 3.48 12.62
C ASP A 76 -11.96 2.15 11.85
N ASP A 77 -12.15 2.20 10.53
CA ASP A 77 -12.23 1.01 9.69
C ASP A 77 -10.88 0.29 9.55
N ALA A 78 -9.77 1.02 9.46
CA ALA A 78 -8.42 0.44 9.48
C ALA A 78 -8.17 -0.30 10.80
N MET A 79 -8.58 0.26 11.94
CA MET A 79 -8.44 -0.37 13.25
C MET A 79 -9.31 -1.63 13.39
N ARG A 80 -10.52 -1.63 12.84
CA ARG A 80 -11.38 -2.83 12.75
C ARG A 80 -10.74 -3.93 11.92
N GLU A 81 -10.08 -3.58 10.81
CA GLU A 81 -9.35 -4.56 10.00
C GLU A 81 -8.16 -5.15 10.74
N LEU A 82 -7.36 -4.31 11.41
CA LEU A 82 -6.20 -4.75 12.20
C LEU A 82 -6.57 -5.66 13.38
N THR A 83 -7.78 -5.54 13.93
CA THR A 83 -8.25 -6.35 15.06
C THR A 83 -8.95 -7.64 14.65
N ARG A 84 -9.22 -7.82 13.35
CA ARG A 84 -9.80 -9.06 12.82
C ARG A 84 -8.77 -10.19 12.92
N LYS A 85 -9.14 -11.31 13.56
CA LYS A 85 -8.30 -12.51 13.56
C LYS A 85 -8.11 -12.99 12.12
N LYS A 86 -6.90 -12.83 11.58
CA LYS A 86 -6.48 -13.49 10.35
C LYS A 86 -5.95 -14.86 10.77
N GLY A 87 -6.74 -15.88 10.48
CA GLY A 87 -6.48 -17.28 10.84
C GLY A 87 -5.30 -17.87 10.09
#